data_AF-A0A2C9KU66-F1
#
_entry.id   AF-A0A2C9KU66-F1
#
_cell.length_a   1.000
_cell.length_b   1.000
_cell.length_c   1.000
_cell.angle_alpha   90.00
_cell.angle_beta   90.00
_cell.angle_gamma   90.00
#
_symmetry.space_group_name_H-M   'P 1'
#
loop_
_entity.id
_entity.type
_entity.pdbx_description
1 polymer ?
#
loop_
_entity_poly.entity_id
_entity_poly.type
_entity_poly.pdbx_seq_one_letter_code
_entity_poly.pdbx_strand_id
1 'polypeptide(L)'
;MMVPDYALIAEISLFSFGFSEAKNLSQKIVSTFKLSSEQLSSQDHYDFGMRAVKSVISAAGNLKRMYPDMDEQLICLRAIQDVNVPKFLIDDLKLFNGILSDLFPNVKEQPIDYGILNASLRSNCVKLGLKDVDEFILKCIQLYETTVVRHGLMLVGPAGSGKTECYKVLQVAQTELHGQPNPSLSFFCTTHTYVLNPKSITMGQLYGEFDLFTHEWTDGILSTLIRIGTTAATTDKRWYIFDGPVDAVWIENMNTVLDDNKKLCLSSGEIIKLTDHMTMMFEVADLAVASPATVSRCGMVYLGTSVLGIWPLIECWIKTLPPLIKVYSEQLEKLFKNFFLPGLDFIRSNVIEIVGTLDSALTFSHFRIFDCFVSPLKLKMGQKLAIPRHFIPLPIQLIKSARIQLKFVIFIV
;
A
#
# COMPACT_ATOMS: atom_id res chain seq x y z
N MET A 1 -13.14 -26.99 -21.31
CA MET A 1 -12.27 -26.29 -22.29
C MET A 1 -10.84 -26.67 -21.94
N MET A 2 -10.03 -27.15 -22.88
CA MET A 2 -8.63 -27.55 -22.58
C MET A 2 -7.83 -26.33 -22.09
N VAL A 3 -6.97 -26.52 -21.08
CA VAL A 3 -6.09 -25.45 -20.58
C VAL A 3 -5.14 -25.06 -21.71
N PRO A 4 -5.04 -23.76 -22.08
CA PRO A 4 -4.17 -23.33 -23.16
C PRO A 4 -2.70 -23.45 -22.74
N ASP A 5 -1.82 -23.65 -23.71
CA ASP A 5 -0.38 -23.71 -23.47
C ASP A 5 0.18 -22.30 -23.19
N TYR A 6 0.45 -22.01 -21.92
CA TYR A 6 0.98 -20.72 -21.50
C TYR A 6 2.38 -20.44 -22.06
N ALA A 7 3.20 -21.47 -22.30
CA ALA A 7 4.57 -21.31 -22.77
C ALA A 7 4.58 -20.83 -24.23
N LEU A 8 3.74 -21.43 -25.07
CA LEU A 8 3.59 -21.03 -26.47
C LEU A 8 3.07 -19.60 -26.60
N ILE A 9 2.06 -19.22 -25.79
CA ILE A 9 1.51 -17.86 -25.79
C ILE A 9 2.57 -16.85 -25.33
N ALA A 10 3.33 -17.19 -24.29
CA ALA A 10 4.39 -16.36 -23.77
C ALA A 10 5.54 -16.17 -24.78
N GLU A 11 5.93 -17.24 -25.49
CA GLU A 11 6.95 -17.21 -26.54
C GLU A 11 6.56 -16.25 -27.67
N ILE A 12 5.36 -16.41 -28.23
CA ILE A 12 4.87 -15.54 -29.31
C ILE A 12 4.80 -14.09 -28.86
N SER A 13 4.34 -13.85 -27.62
CA SER A 13 4.24 -12.50 -27.07
C SER A 13 5.61 -11.86 -26.89
N LEU A 14 6.59 -12.58 -26.34
CA LEU A 14 7.97 -12.08 -26.18
C LEU A 14 8.63 -11.77 -27.53
N PHE A 15 8.44 -12.62 -28.54
CA PHE A 15 8.90 -12.32 -29.90
C PHE A 15 8.30 -11.01 -30.44
N SER A 16 7.03 -10.74 -30.18
CA SER A 16 6.39 -9.47 -30.58
C SER A 16 7.01 -8.22 -29.93
N PHE A 17 7.68 -8.38 -28.78
CA PHE A 17 8.41 -7.32 -28.10
C PHE A 17 9.90 -7.23 -28.50
N GLY A 18 10.38 -8.09 -29.40
CA GLY A 18 11.74 -8.07 -29.92
C GLY A 18 12.75 -8.87 -29.10
N PHE A 19 12.30 -9.86 -28.33
CA PHE A 19 13.19 -10.80 -27.63
C PHE A 19 13.74 -11.85 -28.60
N SER A 20 15.03 -12.10 -28.54
CA SER A 20 15.73 -13.11 -29.35
C SER A 20 15.70 -14.48 -28.68
N GLU A 21 15.82 -14.53 -27.35
CA GLU A 21 15.80 -15.78 -26.54
C GLU A 21 14.39 -16.14 -26.02
N ALA A 22 13.34 -15.67 -26.69
CA ALA A 22 11.95 -15.76 -26.22
C ALA A 22 11.50 -17.18 -25.83
N LYS A 23 11.97 -18.22 -26.55
CA LYS A 23 11.64 -19.62 -26.28
C LYS A 23 12.16 -20.14 -24.94
N ASN A 24 13.40 -19.77 -24.57
CA ASN A 24 13.97 -20.17 -23.29
C ASN A 24 13.34 -19.35 -22.15
N LEU A 25 13.12 -18.06 -22.37
CA LEU A 25 12.52 -17.16 -21.39
C LEU A 25 11.06 -17.51 -21.09
N SER A 26 10.26 -17.87 -22.09
CA SER A 26 8.86 -18.23 -21.90
C SER A 26 8.72 -19.45 -20.99
N GLN A 27 9.55 -20.48 -21.19
CA GLN A 27 9.59 -21.67 -20.34
C GLN A 27 9.99 -21.33 -18.91
N LYS A 28 10.98 -20.46 -18.71
CA LYS A 28 11.37 -19.99 -17.38
C LYS A 28 10.23 -19.24 -16.69
N ILE A 29 9.59 -18.27 -17.35
CA ILE A 29 8.46 -17.51 -16.79
C ILE A 29 7.34 -18.46 -16.34
N VAL A 30 6.90 -19.36 -17.23
CA VAL A 30 5.82 -20.30 -16.90
C VAL A 30 6.22 -21.26 -15.78
N SER A 31 7.47 -21.72 -15.76
CA SER A 31 8.00 -22.55 -14.67
C SER A 31 8.04 -21.82 -13.35
N THR A 32 8.43 -20.53 -13.33
CA THR A 32 8.39 -19.69 -12.13
C THR A 32 6.97 -19.63 -11.56
N PHE A 33 5.97 -19.33 -12.39
CA PHE A 33 4.57 -19.25 -11.94
C PHE A 33 4.02 -20.61 -11.49
N LYS A 34 4.38 -21.70 -12.17
CA LYS A 34 3.99 -23.06 -11.78
C LYS A 34 4.59 -23.44 -10.41
N LEU A 35 5.90 -23.31 -10.24
CA LEU A 35 6.57 -23.61 -8.97
C LEU A 35 6.06 -22.70 -7.84
N SER A 36 5.84 -21.42 -8.14
CA SER A 36 5.25 -20.47 -7.19
C SER A 36 3.87 -20.93 -6.72
N SER A 37 3.01 -21.42 -7.63
CA SER A 37 1.69 -21.93 -7.28
C SER A 37 1.71 -23.23 -6.47
N GLU A 38 2.77 -24.03 -6.60
CA GLU A 38 2.93 -25.32 -5.91
C GLU A 38 3.65 -25.20 -4.55
N GLN A 39 4.55 -24.22 -4.39
CA GLN A 39 5.42 -24.10 -3.22
C GLN A 39 5.08 -22.95 -2.28
N LEU A 40 4.45 -21.87 -2.76
CA LEU A 40 4.08 -20.73 -1.91
C LEU A 40 2.80 -21.00 -1.13
N SER A 41 2.58 -20.21 -0.07
CA SER A 41 1.33 -20.27 0.68
C SER A 41 0.12 -19.86 -0.18
N SER A 42 -1.06 -20.41 0.13
CA SER A 42 -2.31 -20.01 -0.55
C SER A 42 -2.84 -18.72 0.07
N GLN A 43 -2.93 -17.65 -0.72
CA GLN A 43 -3.47 -16.35 -0.32
C GLN A 43 -4.48 -15.82 -1.35
N ASP A 44 -5.51 -15.10 -0.90
CA ASP A 44 -6.58 -14.59 -1.78
C ASP A 44 -6.08 -13.60 -2.84
N HIS A 45 -4.95 -12.94 -2.56
CA HIS A 45 -4.35 -11.94 -3.44
C HIS A 45 -3.28 -12.52 -4.37
N TYR A 46 -3.01 -13.83 -4.31
CA TYR A 46 -2.05 -14.48 -5.20
C TYR A 46 -2.73 -14.87 -6.51
N ASP A 47 -2.15 -14.40 -7.63
CA ASP A 47 -2.57 -14.76 -8.97
C ASP A 47 -1.37 -15.33 -9.75
N PHE A 48 -1.47 -16.61 -10.10
CA PHE A 48 -0.50 -17.33 -10.92
C PHE A 48 -1.07 -17.74 -12.29
N GLY A 49 -2.20 -17.16 -12.70
CA GLY A 49 -2.85 -17.44 -13.98
C GLY A 49 -2.22 -16.73 -15.18
N MET A 50 -2.78 -16.95 -16.37
CA MET A 50 -2.27 -16.38 -17.62
C MET A 50 -2.25 -14.83 -17.64
N ARG A 51 -3.11 -14.17 -16.86
CA ARG A 51 -3.10 -12.71 -16.74
C ARG A 51 -1.87 -12.19 -16.01
N ALA A 52 -1.43 -12.88 -14.95
CA ALA A 52 -0.18 -12.58 -14.27
C ALA A 52 1.01 -12.76 -15.22
N VAL A 53 1.02 -13.86 -15.99
CA VAL A 53 2.04 -14.12 -17.04
C VAL A 53 2.05 -12.99 -18.07
N LYS A 54 0.89 -12.60 -18.62
CA LYS A 54 0.79 -11.48 -19.59
C LYS A 54 1.31 -10.16 -19.01
N SER A 55 1.05 -9.92 -17.73
CA SER A 55 1.50 -8.70 -17.04
C SER A 55 3.02 -8.63 -16.92
N VAL A 56 3.67 -9.75 -16.59
CA VAL A 56 5.13 -9.87 -16.57
C VAL A 56 5.71 -9.65 -17.96
N ILE A 57 5.12 -10.26 -19.00
CA ILE A 57 5.59 -10.10 -20.39
C ILE A 57 5.46 -8.64 -20.84
N SER A 58 4.34 -7.98 -20.52
CA SER A 58 4.14 -6.56 -20.84
C SER A 58 5.16 -5.67 -20.11
N ALA A 59 5.45 -5.94 -18.84
CA ALA A 59 6.48 -5.23 -18.09
C ALA A 59 7.88 -5.46 -18.69
N ALA A 60 8.23 -6.71 -19.03
CA ALA A 60 9.49 -7.05 -19.68
C ALA A 60 9.63 -6.37 -21.06
N GLY A 61 8.56 -6.32 -21.85
CA GLY A 61 8.52 -5.62 -23.13
C GLY A 61 8.75 -4.12 -22.99
N ASN A 62 8.16 -3.49 -21.99
CA ASN A 62 8.39 -2.07 -21.69
C ASN A 62 9.85 -1.83 -21.26
N LEU A 63 10.40 -2.67 -20.39
CA LEU A 63 11.80 -2.60 -19.97
C LEU A 63 12.76 -2.80 -21.15
N LYS A 64 12.48 -3.73 -22.07
CA LYS A 64 13.27 -3.94 -23.30
C LYS A 64 13.28 -2.73 -24.21
N ARG A 65 12.16 -1.99 -24.31
CA ARG A 65 12.11 -0.73 -25.06
C ARG A 65 12.93 0.39 -24.40
N MET A 66 12.97 0.43 -23.07
CA MET A 66 13.74 1.43 -22.33
C MET A 66 15.24 1.13 -22.31
N TYR A 67 15.60 -0.14 -22.24
CA TYR A 67 16.98 -0.62 -22.18
C TYR A 67 17.24 -1.68 -23.27
N PRO A 68 17.41 -1.27 -24.54
CA PRO A 68 17.52 -2.21 -25.67
C PRO A 68 18.73 -3.15 -25.57
N ASP A 69 19.85 -2.63 -25.07
CA ASP A 69 21.15 -3.33 -25.00
C ASP A 69 21.32 -4.19 -23.74
N MET A 70 20.36 -4.14 -22.81
CA MET A 70 20.41 -4.94 -21.59
C MET A 70 20.14 -6.42 -21.90
N ASP A 71 20.80 -7.30 -21.15
CA ASP A 71 20.63 -8.75 -21.27
C ASP A 71 19.16 -9.15 -21.08
N GLU A 72 18.63 -9.97 -22.00
CA GLU A 72 17.22 -10.33 -22.03
C GLU A 72 16.82 -11.16 -20.80
N GLN A 73 17.73 -11.98 -20.26
CA GLN A 73 17.48 -12.75 -19.04
C GLN A 73 17.38 -11.83 -17.82
N LEU A 74 18.25 -10.82 -17.73
CA LEU A 74 18.19 -9.80 -16.68
C LEU A 74 16.90 -8.96 -16.75
N ILE A 75 16.46 -8.56 -17.95
CA ILE A 75 15.19 -7.84 -18.13
C ILE A 75 14.02 -8.71 -17.69
N CYS A 76 14.02 -9.99 -18.06
CA CYS A 76 12.98 -10.94 -17.69
C CYS A 76 12.92 -11.15 -16.16
N LEU A 77 14.08 -11.36 -15.52
CA LEU A 77 14.18 -11.53 -14.07
C LEU A 77 13.60 -10.31 -13.35
N ARG A 78 13.99 -9.11 -13.78
CA ARG A 78 13.51 -7.85 -13.23
C ARG A 78 12.00 -7.69 -13.38
N ALA A 79 11.45 -7.96 -14.56
CA ALA A 79 10.01 -7.90 -14.79
C ALA A 79 9.22 -8.87 -13.89
N ILE A 80 9.77 -10.07 -13.65
CA ILE A 80 9.15 -11.06 -12.74
C ILE A 80 9.15 -10.52 -11.30
N GLN A 81 10.23 -9.89 -10.87
CA GLN A 81 10.36 -9.33 -9.53
C GLN A 81 9.47 -8.12 -9.31
N ASP A 82 9.51 -7.13 -10.21
CA ASP A 82 8.72 -5.89 -10.12
C ASP A 82 7.21 -6.18 -9.99
N VAL A 83 6.73 -7.22 -10.69
CA VAL A 83 5.30 -7.58 -10.69
C VAL A 83 4.90 -8.41 -9.46
N ASN A 84 5.80 -9.20 -8.86
CA ASN A 84 5.41 -10.21 -7.86
C ASN A 84 5.95 -9.95 -6.45
N VAL A 85 7.15 -9.37 -6.31
CA VAL A 85 7.74 -9.05 -4.99
C VAL A 85 6.82 -8.16 -4.13
N PRO A 86 6.12 -7.14 -4.68
CA PRO A 86 5.22 -6.32 -3.88
C PRO A 86 4.02 -7.09 -3.31
N LYS A 87 3.68 -8.26 -3.89
CA LYS A 87 2.50 -9.05 -3.54
C LYS A 87 2.74 -10.03 -2.40
N PHE A 88 3.96 -10.56 -2.31
CA PHE A 88 4.24 -11.70 -1.45
C PHE A 88 4.49 -11.33 0.02
N LEU A 89 4.18 -12.30 0.89
CA LEU A 89 4.53 -12.30 2.30
C LEU A 89 6.05 -12.48 2.48
N ILE A 90 6.57 -12.08 3.65
CA ILE A 90 8.02 -12.12 3.94
C ILE A 90 8.59 -13.53 3.84
N ASP A 91 7.86 -14.55 4.31
CA ASP A 91 8.34 -15.94 4.27
C ASP A 91 8.26 -16.53 2.86
N ASP A 92 7.21 -16.17 2.12
CA ASP A 92 7.03 -16.54 0.72
C ASP A 92 8.08 -15.88 -0.19
N LEU A 93 8.54 -14.66 0.13
CA LEU A 93 9.64 -14.01 -0.60
C LEU A 93 10.93 -14.81 -0.55
N LYS A 94 11.22 -15.50 0.57
CA LYS A 94 12.43 -16.35 0.68
C LYS A 94 12.34 -17.54 -0.27
N LEU A 95 11.17 -18.20 -0.32
CA LEU A 95 10.91 -19.32 -1.23
C LEU A 95 10.97 -18.86 -2.69
N PHE A 96 10.32 -17.74 -2.99
CA PHE A 96 10.31 -17.16 -4.34
C PHE A 96 11.71 -16.80 -4.83
N ASN A 97 12.54 -16.19 -3.98
CA ASN A 97 13.93 -15.89 -4.32
C ASN A 97 14.75 -17.16 -4.57
N GLY A 98 14.46 -18.25 -3.85
CA GLY A 98 15.05 -19.57 -4.13
C GLY A 98 14.67 -20.11 -5.51
N ILE A 99 13.39 -20.04 -5.87
CA ILE A 99 12.89 -20.42 -7.20
C ILE A 99 13.57 -19.57 -8.29
N LEU A 100 13.74 -18.26 -8.06
CA LEU A 100 14.42 -17.38 -9.00
C LEU A 100 15.90 -17.72 -9.14
N SER A 101 16.62 -18.01 -8.05
CA SER A 101 18.03 -18.39 -8.13
C SER A 101 18.25 -19.70 -8.88
N ASP A 102 17.31 -20.64 -8.78
CA ASP A 102 17.39 -21.93 -9.50
C ASP A 102 17.14 -21.76 -11.01
N LEU A 103 16.20 -20.88 -11.39
CA LEU A 103 15.85 -20.63 -12.79
C LEU A 103 16.79 -19.62 -13.49
N PHE A 104 17.43 -18.74 -12.73
CA PHE A 104 18.33 -17.67 -13.19
C PHE A 104 19.67 -17.64 -12.42
N PRO A 105 20.48 -18.71 -12.46
CA PRO A 105 21.66 -18.86 -11.59
C PRO A 105 22.80 -17.87 -11.83
N ASN A 106 22.91 -17.30 -13.05
CA ASN A 106 24.04 -16.45 -13.45
C ASN A 106 23.67 -14.96 -13.58
N VAL A 107 22.45 -14.58 -13.22
CA VAL A 107 21.95 -13.21 -13.40
C VAL A 107 22.11 -12.45 -12.09
N LYS A 108 23.03 -11.47 -12.05
CA LYS A 108 23.19 -10.58 -10.90
C LYS A 108 22.26 -9.38 -11.04
N GLU A 109 21.39 -9.20 -10.07
CA GLU A 109 20.53 -8.03 -9.96
C GLU A 109 21.36 -6.74 -9.87
N GLN A 110 20.98 -5.74 -10.65
CA GLN A 110 21.48 -4.38 -10.51
C GLN A 110 20.42 -3.56 -9.79
N PRO A 111 20.69 -3.06 -8.57
CA PRO A 111 19.74 -2.21 -7.87
C PRO A 111 19.55 -0.91 -8.66
N ILE A 112 18.29 -0.51 -8.85
CA ILE A 112 17.95 0.77 -9.47
C ILE A 112 18.22 1.85 -8.42
N ASP A 113 19.05 2.82 -8.77
CA ASP A 113 19.26 3.96 -7.89
C ASP A 113 18.09 4.95 -8.00
N TYR A 114 17.14 4.80 -7.09
CA TYR A 114 16.05 5.76 -6.89
C TYR A 114 16.47 6.99 -6.07
N GLY A 115 17.77 7.28 -5.96
CA GLY A 115 18.36 8.22 -4.98
C GLY A 115 17.59 9.52 -4.76
N ILE A 116 17.14 10.19 -5.83
CA ILE A 116 16.34 11.43 -5.74
C ILE A 116 14.99 11.19 -5.05
N LEU A 117 14.27 10.15 -5.48
CA LEU A 117 12.98 9.77 -4.91
C LEU A 117 13.15 9.26 -3.46
N ASN A 118 14.16 8.42 -3.20
CA ASN A 118 14.45 7.90 -1.86
C ASN A 118 14.77 9.03 -0.86
N ALA A 119 15.62 9.98 -1.26
CA ALA A 119 15.93 11.15 -0.45
C ALA A 119 14.69 12.01 -0.16
N SER A 120 13.84 12.23 -1.18
CA SER A 120 12.59 12.96 -1.02
C SER A 120 11.60 12.25 -0.09
N LEU A 121 11.44 10.93 -0.24
CA LEU A 121 10.57 10.12 0.63
C LEU A 121 11.01 10.21 2.09
N ARG A 122 12.31 10.06 2.37
CA ARG A 122 12.85 10.18 3.74
C ARG A 122 12.66 11.57 4.33
N SER A 123 12.91 12.62 3.54
CA SER A 123 12.66 14.00 3.97
C SER A 123 11.18 14.21 4.34
N ASN A 124 10.27 13.69 3.51
CA ASN A 124 8.84 13.83 3.71
C ASN A 124 8.29 12.99 4.86
N CYS A 125 8.86 11.81 5.13
CA CYS A 125 8.57 11.07 6.36
C CYS A 125 8.82 11.95 7.60
N VAL A 126 9.97 12.62 7.68
CA VAL A 126 10.31 13.48 8.83
C VAL A 126 9.37 14.68 8.91
N LYS A 127 9.04 15.33 7.79
CA LYS A 127 8.10 16.47 7.75
C LYS A 127 6.70 16.10 8.24
N LEU A 128 6.22 14.90 7.90
CA LEU A 128 4.93 14.37 8.35
C LEU A 128 4.98 13.80 9.79
N GLY A 129 6.12 13.89 10.47
CA GLY A 129 6.29 13.38 11.84
C GLY A 129 6.41 11.86 11.93
N LEU A 130 6.63 11.19 10.79
CA LEU A 130 6.82 9.74 10.69
C LEU A 130 8.29 9.37 10.93
N LYS A 131 8.52 8.10 11.24
CA LYS A 131 9.85 7.51 11.31
C LYS A 131 10.23 6.97 9.93
N ASP A 132 11.43 7.29 9.47
CA ASP A 132 12.03 6.70 8.29
C ASP A 132 12.49 5.27 8.61
N VAL A 133 11.70 4.30 8.13
CA VAL A 133 12.00 2.87 8.24
C VAL A 133 12.28 2.38 6.83
N ASP A 134 13.40 1.68 6.63
CA ASP A 134 13.87 1.30 5.29
C ASP A 134 12.84 0.44 4.55
N GLU A 135 12.18 -0.47 5.25
CA GLU A 135 11.13 -1.32 4.71
C GLU A 135 9.88 -0.52 4.30
N PHE A 136 9.55 0.55 5.04
CA PHE A 136 8.44 1.43 4.68
C PHE A 136 8.77 2.25 3.43
N ILE A 137 9.99 2.76 3.32
CA ILE A 137 10.46 3.47 2.12
C ILE A 137 10.48 2.53 0.92
N LEU A 138 10.92 1.29 1.09
CA LEU A 138 10.88 0.26 0.05
C LEU A 138 9.43 0.01 -0.41
N LYS A 139 8.46 -0.05 0.49
CA LYS A 139 7.03 -0.16 0.13
C LYS A 139 6.50 1.06 -0.61
N CYS A 140 6.96 2.27 -0.27
CA CYS A 140 6.62 3.49 -1.02
C CYS A 140 7.17 3.44 -2.46
N ILE A 141 8.39 2.92 -2.65
CA ILE A 141 9.01 2.72 -3.97
C ILE A 141 8.26 1.63 -4.75
N GLN A 142 7.91 0.51 -4.13
CA GLN A 142 7.10 -0.53 -4.78
C GLN A 142 5.73 -0.01 -5.21
N LEU A 143 5.09 0.82 -4.37
CA LEU A 143 3.85 1.50 -4.74
C LEU A 143 4.07 2.39 -5.96
N TYR A 144 5.14 3.19 -5.96
CA TYR A 144 5.51 4.04 -7.08
C TYR A 144 5.67 3.26 -8.40
N GLU A 145 6.49 2.21 -8.39
CA GLU A 145 6.72 1.35 -9.56
C GLU A 145 5.40 0.76 -10.07
N THR A 146 4.54 0.31 -9.16
CA THR A 146 3.22 -0.24 -9.52
C THR A 146 2.33 0.82 -10.17
N THR A 147 2.37 2.09 -9.71
CA THR A 147 1.60 3.19 -10.35
C THR A 147 2.06 3.54 -11.75
N VAL A 148 3.31 3.24 -12.10
CA VAL A 148 3.84 3.48 -13.46
C VAL A 148 3.34 2.40 -14.43
N VAL A 149 3.20 1.16 -13.97
CA VAL A 149 2.83 0.03 -14.82
C VAL A 149 1.32 -0.13 -14.94
N ARG A 150 0.55 0.12 -13.87
CA ARG A 150 -0.90 -0.11 -13.85
C ARG A 150 -1.65 1.10 -13.31
N HIS A 151 -2.84 1.37 -13.88
CA HIS A 151 -3.74 2.42 -13.41
C HIS A 151 -4.67 1.94 -12.30
N GLY A 152 -4.90 0.63 -12.14
CA GLY A 152 -5.64 0.04 -11.03
C GLY A 152 -4.70 -0.62 -10.03
N LEU A 153 -4.79 -0.26 -8.76
CA LEU A 153 -3.95 -0.82 -7.68
C LEU A 153 -4.78 -1.17 -6.46
N MET A 154 -4.36 -2.20 -5.73
CA MET A 154 -4.89 -2.57 -4.42
C MET A 154 -3.76 -2.55 -3.38
N LEU A 155 -3.93 -1.69 -2.38
CA LEU A 155 -3.13 -1.63 -1.17
C LEU A 155 -3.77 -2.57 -0.14
N VAL A 156 -3.17 -3.74 0.06
CA VAL A 156 -3.71 -4.79 0.91
C VAL A 156 -2.93 -4.86 2.21
N GLY A 157 -3.62 -4.99 3.33
CA GLY A 157 -3.01 -5.29 4.61
C GLY A 157 -3.88 -4.92 5.79
N PRO A 158 -3.60 -5.41 7.00
CA PRO A 158 -4.39 -5.11 8.18
C PRO A 158 -4.41 -3.60 8.54
N ALA A 159 -5.33 -3.22 9.42
CA ALA A 159 -5.40 -1.85 9.92
C ALA A 159 -4.12 -1.49 10.72
N GLY A 160 -3.62 -0.26 10.53
CA GLY A 160 -2.40 0.21 11.17
C GLY A 160 -1.09 -0.24 10.51
N SER A 161 -1.14 -0.86 9.32
CA SER A 161 0.06 -1.17 8.52
C SER A 161 0.60 0.02 7.71
N GLY A 162 0.11 1.24 7.95
CA GLY A 162 0.64 2.45 7.31
C GLY A 162 0.25 2.65 5.84
N LYS A 163 -0.76 1.93 5.32
CA LYS A 163 -1.26 2.07 3.93
C LYS A 163 -1.59 3.53 3.57
N THR A 164 -2.40 4.18 4.39
CA THR A 164 -2.76 5.60 4.26
C THR A 164 -1.54 6.51 4.19
N GLU A 165 -0.56 6.31 5.07
CA GLU A 165 0.64 7.15 5.09
C GLU A 165 1.61 6.83 3.94
N CYS A 166 1.62 5.59 3.44
CA CYS A 166 2.44 5.18 2.30
C CYS A 166 2.13 6.02 1.04
N TYR A 167 0.86 6.08 0.62
CA TYR A 167 0.50 6.88 -0.55
C TYR A 167 0.56 8.38 -0.27
N LYS A 168 0.31 8.85 0.97
CA LYS A 168 0.45 10.28 1.31
C LYS A 168 1.89 10.77 1.24
N VAL A 169 2.83 10.00 1.81
CA VAL A 169 4.26 10.32 1.71
C VAL A 169 4.69 10.33 0.25
N LEU A 170 4.24 9.35 -0.54
CA LEU A 170 4.53 9.30 -1.97
C LEU A 170 3.92 10.48 -2.74
N GLN A 171 2.68 10.88 -2.42
CA GLN A 171 2.01 12.03 -3.01
C GLN A 171 2.81 13.32 -2.78
N VAL A 172 3.20 13.58 -1.53
CA VAL A 172 3.97 14.78 -1.17
C VAL A 172 5.34 14.74 -1.83
N ALA A 173 6.02 13.59 -1.81
CA ALA A 173 7.33 13.43 -2.45
C ALA A 173 7.29 13.68 -3.96
N GLN A 174 6.27 13.18 -4.66
CA GLN A 174 6.09 13.44 -6.10
C GLN A 174 5.80 14.91 -6.40
N THR A 175 5.00 15.55 -5.54
CA THR A 175 4.63 16.97 -5.68
C THR A 175 5.85 17.88 -5.45
N GLU A 176 6.71 17.55 -4.48
CA GLU A 176 7.96 18.29 -4.24
C GLU A 176 9.00 18.09 -5.36
N LEU A 177 9.01 16.92 -5.99
CA LEU A 177 9.90 16.61 -7.10
C LEU A 177 9.39 17.10 -8.46
N HIS A 178 8.28 17.85 -8.50
CA HIS A 178 7.68 18.31 -9.74
C HIS A 178 8.71 18.95 -10.70
N GLY A 179 8.76 18.44 -11.93
CA GLY A 179 9.68 18.91 -12.97
C GLY A 179 11.09 18.29 -12.94
N GLN A 180 11.41 17.43 -11.96
CA GLN A 180 12.65 16.66 -11.96
C GLN A 180 12.54 15.38 -12.81
N PRO A 181 13.65 14.88 -13.38
CA PRO A 181 13.65 13.65 -14.13
C PRO A 181 13.34 12.45 -13.24
N ASN A 182 12.39 11.65 -13.68
CA ASN A 182 12.02 10.36 -13.12
C ASN A 182 13.00 9.29 -13.66
N PRO A 183 13.39 8.30 -12.83
CA PRO A 183 14.01 7.03 -13.26
C PRO A 183 13.42 6.42 -14.54
N SER A 184 12.12 6.61 -14.82
CA SER A 184 11.46 6.13 -16.04
C SER A 184 11.54 7.08 -17.24
N LEU A 185 12.54 7.99 -17.31
CA LEU A 185 12.75 8.96 -18.40
C LEU A 185 11.60 9.96 -18.63
N SER A 186 10.69 10.09 -17.66
CA SER A 186 9.62 11.09 -17.63
C SER A 186 9.93 12.18 -16.60
N PHE A 187 9.04 13.14 -16.40
CA PHE A 187 9.15 14.09 -15.30
C PHE A 187 8.20 13.71 -14.16
N PHE A 188 8.57 14.02 -12.92
CA PHE A 188 7.62 13.96 -11.81
C PHE A 188 6.54 15.03 -12.01
N CYS A 189 5.29 14.63 -11.79
CA CYS A 189 4.13 15.51 -11.81
C CYS A 189 3.60 15.69 -10.37
N THR A 190 2.90 16.78 -10.14
CA THR A 190 2.08 17.00 -8.94
C THR A 190 0.99 15.94 -8.88
N THR A 191 0.70 15.46 -7.68
CA THR A 191 -0.25 14.37 -7.47
C THR A 191 -1.39 14.82 -6.55
N HIS A 192 -2.62 14.72 -7.04
CA HIS A 192 -3.84 15.01 -6.28
C HIS A 192 -4.51 13.70 -5.86
N THR A 193 -5.02 13.64 -4.63
CA THR A 193 -5.68 12.48 -4.07
C THR A 193 -7.13 12.80 -3.73
N TYR A 194 -8.05 11.89 -4.10
CA TYR A 194 -9.47 11.96 -3.79
C TYR A 194 -9.86 10.69 -3.04
N VAL A 195 -10.19 10.80 -1.76
CA VAL A 195 -10.53 9.66 -0.91
C VAL A 195 -12.04 9.49 -0.82
N LEU A 196 -12.52 8.28 -1.06
CA LEU A 196 -13.92 7.89 -1.05
C LEU A 196 -14.06 6.60 -0.23
N ASN A 197 -15.11 6.51 0.60
CA ASN A 197 -15.50 5.25 1.20
C ASN A 197 -16.71 4.69 0.42
N PRO A 198 -16.54 3.63 -0.39
CA PRO A 198 -17.60 3.11 -1.25
C PRO A 198 -18.76 2.48 -0.44
N LYS A 199 -18.53 2.11 0.82
CA LYS A 199 -19.52 1.49 1.70
C LYS A 199 -20.30 2.49 2.56
N SER A 200 -19.81 3.73 2.69
CA SER A 200 -20.55 4.77 3.42
C SER A 200 -21.65 5.43 2.59
N ILE A 201 -21.71 5.14 1.29
CA ILE A 201 -22.67 5.72 0.33
C ILE A 201 -23.40 4.61 -0.43
N THR A 202 -24.56 4.94 -0.99
CA THR A 202 -25.31 3.98 -1.81
C THR A 202 -24.69 3.82 -3.21
N MET A 203 -25.01 2.72 -3.89
CA MET A 203 -24.57 2.48 -5.27
C MET A 203 -25.01 3.60 -6.23
N GLY A 204 -26.23 4.10 -6.06
CA GLY A 204 -26.75 5.23 -6.82
C GLY A 204 -25.98 6.52 -6.55
N GLN A 205 -25.63 6.80 -5.30
CA GLN A 205 -24.80 7.97 -4.97
C GLN A 205 -23.35 7.84 -5.49
N LEU A 206 -22.81 6.63 -5.58
CA LEU A 206 -21.44 6.41 -6.06
C LEU A 206 -21.33 6.59 -7.58
N TYR A 207 -22.18 5.91 -8.34
CA TYR A 207 -22.11 5.86 -9.81
C TYR A 207 -23.10 6.80 -10.52
N GLY A 208 -24.21 7.11 -9.87
CA GLY A 208 -25.37 7.78 -10.42
C GLY A 208 -26.58 6.86 -10.43
N GLU A 209 -27.76 7.43 -10.25
CA GLU A 209 -29.03 6.72 -10.33
C GLU A 209 -30.07 7.51 -11.12
N PHE A 210 -30.93 6.74 -11.79
CA PHE A 210 -32.12 7.26 -12.44
C PHE A 210 -33.27 7.24 -11.44
N ASP A 211 -33.81 8.40 -11.10
CA ASP A 211 -34.97 8.47 -10.23
C ASP A 211 -36.25 8.16 -11.01
N LEU A 212 -36.96 7.11 -10.59
CA LEU A 212 -38.19 6.65 -11.22
C LEU A 212 -39.36 7.62 -11.00
N PHE A 213 -39.33 8.47 -9.97
CA PHE A 213 -40.40 9.41 -9.68
C PHE A 213 -40.26 10.71 -10.47
N THR A 214 -39.05 11.28 -10.51
CA THR A 214 -38.79 12.52 -11.25
C THR A 214 -38.43 12.30 -12.72
N HIS A 215 -38.08 11.06 -13.10
CA HIS A 215 -37.49 10.72 -14.41
C HIS A 215 -36.22 11.51 -14.74
N GLU A 216 -35.52 12.01 -13.72
CA GLU A 216 -34.24 12.71 -13.86
C GLU A 216 -33.07 11.79 -13.51
N TRP A 217 -31.95 12.02 -14.19
CA TRP A 217 -30.69 11.35 -13.89
C TRP A 217 -29.91 12.16 -12.86
N THR A 218 -29.49 11.50 -11.78
CA THR A 218 -28.60 12.09 -10.77
C THR A 218 -27.19 11.54 -10.95
N ASP A 219 -26.23 12.44 -11.10
CA ASP A 219 -24.82 12.06 -11.25
C ASP A 219 -24.23 11.58 -9.92
N GLY A 220 -23.47 10.49 -10.00
CA GLY A 220 -22.74 9.96 -8.86
C GLY A 220 -21.50 10.79 -8.49
N ILE A 221 -21.04 10.60 -7.26
CA ILE A 221 -19.84 11.26 -6.73
C ILE A 221 -18.61 10.86 -7.55
N LEU A 222 -18.45 9.57 -7.85
CA LEU A 222 -17.27 9.09 -8.58
C LEU A 222 -17.26 9.55 -10.03
N SER A 223 -18.39 9.43 -10.73
CA SER A 223 -18.50 9.86 -12.13
C SER A 223 -18.21 11.35 -12.27
N THR A 224 -18.70 12.17 -11.34
CA THR A 224 -18.39 13.61 -11.26
C THR A 224 -16.89 13.85 -11.06
N LEU A 225 -16.24 13.16 -10.11
CA LEU A 225 -14.81 13.33 -9.83
C LEU A 225 -13.90 12.89 -10.99
N ILE A 226 -14.26 11.82 -11.69
CA ILE A 226 -13.55 11.37 -12.90
C ILE A 226 -13.73 12.39 -14.01
N ARG A 227 -14.94 12.94 -14.20
CA ARG A 227 -15.23 13.98 -15.19
C ARG A 227 -14.40 15.26 -14.95
N ILE A 228 -14.27 15.70 -13.70
CA ILE A 228 -13.39 16.81 -13.31
C ILE A 228 -11.93 16.49 -13.62
N GLY A 229 -11.54 15.22 -13.49
CA GLY A 229 -10.23 14.74 -13.90
C GLY A 229 -9.99 14.79 -15.40
N THR A 230 -10.95 14.33 -16.20
CA THR A 230 -10.77 14.16 -17.66
C THR A 230 -10.81 15.49 -18.38
N THR A 231 -11.53 16.47 -17.84
CA THR A 231 -11.62 17.84 -18.34
C THR A 231 -10.45 18.72 -17.94
N ALA A 232 -9.61 18.28 -17.01
CA ALA A 232 -8.45 19.05 -16.58
C ALA A 232 -7.39 19.12 -17.68
N ALA A 233 -6.92 20.33 -17.99
CA ALA A 233 -5.86 20.56 -18.98
C ALA A 233 -4.44 20.26 -18.44
N THR A 234 -4.30 20.03 -17.14
CA THR A 234 -3.03 19.79 -16.45
C THR A 234 -2.59 18.33 -16.56
N THR A 235 -1.30 18.07 -16.73
CA THR A 235 -0.69 16.72 -16.72
C THR A 235 -0.46 16.15 -15.32
N ASP A 236 -1.11 16.74 -14.32
CA ASP A 236 -1.06 16.33 -12.92
C ASP A 236 -1.63 14.92 -12.75
N LYS A 237 -0.99 14.12 -11.90
CA LYS A 237 -1.51 12.80 -11.54
C LYS A 237 -2.71 12.94 -10.62
N ARG A 238 -3.75 12.12 -10.85
CA ARG A 238 -4.97 12.12 -10.04
C ARG A 238 -5.25 10.72 -9.54
N TRP A 239 -5.22 10.55 -8.23
CA TRP A 239 -5.43 9.27 -7.57
C TRP A 239 -6.80 9.25 -6.89
N TYR A 240 -7.64 8.32 -7.31
CA TYR A 240 -8.94 8.04 -6.70
C TYR A 240 -8.77 6.87 -5.74
N ILE A 241 -8.84 7.14 -4.45
CA ILE A 241 -8.59 6.18 -3.38
C ILE A 241 -9.93 5.74 -2.82
N PHE A 242 -10.18 4.43 -2.86
CA PHE A 242 -11.34 3.80 -2.24
C PHE A 242 -10.90 3.17 -0.93
N ASP A 243 -11.20 3.84 0.18
CA ASP A 243 -10.90 3.39 1.55
C ASP A 243 -12.10 2.64 2.12
N GLY A 244 -11.97 1.32 2.21
CA GLY A 244 -13.01 0.45 2.74
C GLY A 244 -13.00 -0.94 2.13
N PRO A 245 -13.79 -1.88 2.69
CA PRO A 245 -13.83 -3.24 2.20
C PRO A 245 -14.41 -3.31 0.78
N VAL A 246 -13.79 -4.14 -0.05
CA VAL A 246 -14.29 -4.45 -1.40
C VAL A 246 -15.43 -5.44 -1.30
N ASP A 247 -16.48 -5.18 -2.07
CA ASP A 247 -17.64 -6.06 -2.21
C ASP A 247 -17.88 -6.30 -3.71
N ALA A 248 -18.23 -7.54 -4.04
CA ALA A 248 -18.58 -7.98 -5.38
C ALA A 248 -19.59 -7.05 -6.06
N VAL A 249 -20.60 -6.54 -5.33
CA VAL A 249 -21.68 -5.74 -5.92
C VAL A 249 -21.18 -4.44 -6.54
N TRP A 250 -20.32 -3.70 -5.83
CA TRP A 250 -19.89 -2.38 -6.32
C TRP A 250 -18.66 -2.45 -7.21
N ILE A 251 -17.77 -3.43 -7.00
CA ILE A 251 -16.54 -3.57 -7.78
C ILE A 251 -16.80 -4.15 -9.18
N GLU A 252 -17.90 -4.86 -9.40
CA GLU A 252 -18.23 -5.44 -10.71
C GLU A 252 -18.34 -4.38 -11.80
N ASN A 253 -18.95 -3.24 -11.49
CA ASN A 253 -19.07 -2.09 -12.40
C ASN A 253 -17.71 -1.44 -12.72
N MET A 254 -16.66 -1.72 -11.92
CA MET A 254 -15.30 -1.20 -12.15
C MET A 254 -14.46 -2.08 -13.08
N ASN A 255 -14.92 -3.28 -13.42
CA ASN A 255 -14.11 -4.23 -14.16
C ASN A 255 -13.66 -3.72 -15.53
N THR A 256 -14.51 -2.97 -16.23
CA THR A 256 -14.17 -2.39 -17.54
C THR A 256 -13.17 -1.25 -17.45
N VAL A 257 -13.17 -0.53 -16.32
CA VAL A 257 -12.27 0.60 -16.11
C VAL A 257 -10.91 0.15 -15.56
N LEU A 258 -10.87 -0.95 -14.81
CA LEU A 258 -9.64 -1.55 -14.29
C LEU A 258 -8.88 -2.38 -15.34
N ASP A 259 -9.53 -2.74 -16.45
CA ASP A 259 -8.88 -3.39 -17.59
C ASP A 259 -8.10 -2.38 -18.46
N ASP A 260 -7.36 -2.90 -19.45
CA ASP A 260 -6.57 -2.11 -20.42
C ASP A 260 -7.45 -1.11 -21.21
N ASN A 261 -8.77 -1.30 -21.21
CA ASN A 261 -9.73 -0.41 -21.87
C ASN A 261 -9.83 0.97 -21.22
N LYS A 262 -9.59 1.09 -19.90
CA LYS A 262 -9.72 2.35 -19.12
C LYS A 262 -11.07 3.07 -19.32
N LYS A 263 -12.18 2.32 -19.43
CA LYS A 263 -13.53 2.87 -19.67
C LYS A 263 -14.46 2.57 -18.50
N LEU A 264 -14.92 3.62 -17.83
CA LEU A 264 -16.01 3.53 -16.85
C LEU A 264 -17.34 3.58 -17.59
N CYS A 265 -18.13 2.51 -17.45
CA CYS A 265 -19.46 2.43 -18.02
C CYS A 265 -20.47 2.66 -16.91
N LEU A 266 -21.26 3.74 -17.02
CA LEU A 266 -22.32 4.06 -16.07
C LEU A 266 -23.62 3.36 -16.48
N SER A 267 -24.52 3.17 -15.52
CA SER A 267 -25.86 2.62 -15.76
C SER A 267 -26.73 3.53 -16.65
N SER A 268 -26.39 4.82 -16.78
CA SER A 268 -26.98 5.74 -17.78
C SER A 268 -26.64 5.37 -19.23
N GLY A 269 -25.67 4.48 -19.45
CA GLY A 269 -25.07 4.22 -20.76
C GLY A 269 -23.93 5.17 -21.13
N GLU A 270 -23.61 6.15 -20.28
CA GLU A 270 -22.45 7.02 -20.49
C GLU A 270 -21.14 6.22 -20.32
N ILE A 271 -20.18 6.46 -21.23
CA ILE A 271 -18.86 5.84 -21.19
C ILE A 271 -17.81 6.93 -21.00
N ILE A 272 -17.18 6.94 -19.82
CA ILE A 272 -16.12 7.90 -19.47
C ILE A 272 -14.76 7.18 -19.59
N LYS A 273 -13.90 7.64 -20.49
CA LYS A 273 -12.55 7.11 -20.66
C LYS A 273 -11.57 7.83 -19.73
N LEU A 274 -10.81 7.08 -18.93
CA LEU A 274 -9.76 7.63 -18.08
C LEU A 274 -8.54 8.03 -18.89
N THR A 275 -7.86 9.06 -18.43
CA THR A 275 -6.56 9.50 -18.97
C THR A 275 -5.43 8.69 -18.33
N ASP A 276 -4.24 8.70 -18.94
CA ASP A 276 -3.08 7.96 -18.43
C ASP A 276 -2.52 8.53 -17.11
N HIS A 277 -2.89 9.76 -16.74
CA HIS A 277 -2.51 10.40 -15.48
C HIS A 277 -3.42 10.03 -14.31
N MET A 278 -4.51 9.31 -14.57
CA MET A 278 -5.45 8.86 -13.56
C MET A 278 -5.11 7.48 -13.04
N THR A 279 -5.26 7.31 -11.73
CA THR A 279 -5.01 6.04 -11.06
C THR A 279 -6.13 5.78 -10.05
N MET A 280 -6.61 4.55 -9.99
CA MET A 280 -7.56 4.08 -8.98
C MET A 280 -6.82 3.18 -8.00
N MET A 281 -6.94 3.48 -6.72
CA MET A 281 -6.30 2.74 -5.64
C MET A 281 -7.36 2.24 -4.67
N PHE A 282 -7.31 0.96 -4.29
CA PHE A 282 -8.20 0.37 -3.31
C PHE A 282 -7.41 0.11 -2.03
N GLU A 283 -7.75 0.81 -0.95
CA GLU A 283 -7.18 0.57 0.38
C GLU A 283 -8.08 -0.44 1.11
N VAL A 284 -7.61 -1.68 1.23
CA VAL A 284 -8.40 -2.81 1.76
C VAL A 284 -7.66 -3.56 2.87
N ALA A 285 -8.42 -4.17 3.77
CA ALA A 285 -7.89 -5.03 4.81
C ALA A 285 -7.49 -6.41 4.25
N ASP A 286 -8.44 -7.05 3.57
CA ASP A 286 -8.34 -8.34 2.92
C ASP A 286 -9.11 -8.33 1.59
N LEU A 287 -8.99 -9.43 0.84
CA LEU A 287 -9.63 -9.62 -0.46
C LEU A 287 -10.54 -10.86 -0.49
N ALA A 288 -11.03 -11.32 0.67
CA ALA A 288 -11.77 -12.57 0.77
C ALA A 288 -13.06 -12.59 -0.08
N VAL A 289 -13.66 -11.42 -0.30
CA VAL A 289 -14.91 -11.25 -1.08
C VAL A 289 -14.64 -10.80 -2.52
N ALA A 290 -13.39 -10.52 -2.87
CA ALA A 290 -13.03 -10.08 -4.22
C ALA A 290 -12.87 -11.29 -5.16
N SER A 291 -13.42 -11.20 -6.37
CA SER A 291 -13.22 -12.26 -7.36
C SER A 291 -11.77 -12.26 -7.88
N PRO A 292 -11.16 -13.45 -8.11
CA PRO A 292 -9.79 -13.52 -8.68
C PRO A 292 -9.63 -12.78 -10.01
N ALA A 293 -10.71 -12.71 -10.80
CA ALA A 293 -10.75 -11.94 -12.04
C ALA A 293 -10.56 -10.43 -11.83
N THR A 294 -11.01 -9.89 -10.69
CA THR A 294 -10.84 -8.48 -10.32
C THR A 294 -9.43 -8.23 -9.80
N VAL A 295 -8.94 -9.11 -8.93
CA VAL A 295 -7.59 -9.04 -8.34
C VAL A 295 -6.52 -9.09 -9.43
N SER A 296 -6.66 -9.99 -10.41
CA SER A 296 -5.70 -10.13 -11.53
C SER A 296 -5.50 -8.86 -12.37
N ARG A 297 -6.52 -7.98 -12.44
CA ARG A 297 -6.47 -6.72 -13.19
C ARG A 297 -5.68 -5.63 -12.44
N CYS A 298 -5.68 -5.67 -11.12
CA CYS A 298 -5.03 -4.65 -10.30
C CYS A 298 -3.57 -4.99 -9.97
N GLY A 299 -2.74 -3.96 -9.84
CA GLY A 299 -1.43 -4.08 -9.21
C GLY A 299 -1.61 -4.30 -7.72
N MET A 300 -0.84 -5.20 -7.13
CA MET A 300 -1.00 -5.61 -5.73
C MET A 300 0.21 -5.15 -4.93
N VAL A 301 -0.02 -4.38 -3.88
CA VAL A 301 1.04 -3.99 -2.93
C VAL A 301 0.58 -4.40 -1.54
N TYR A 302 1.25 -5.41 -0.98
CA TYR A 302 0.97 -5.92 0.35
C TYR A 302 1.81 -5.16 1.40
N LEU A 303 1.13 -4.58 2.39
CA LEU A 303 1.70 -3.93 3.56
C LEU A 303 1.32 -4.72 4.82
N GLY A 304 2.21 -5.62 5.25
CA GLY A 304 2.06 -6.36 6.50
C GLY A 304 2.38 -5.52 7.74
N THR A 305 1.72 -5.80 8.85
CA THR A 305 2.03 -5.18 10.17
C THR A 305 3.44 -5.49 10.65
N SER A 306 3.96 -6.67 10.32
CA SER A 306 5.32 -7.10 10.70
C SER A 306 6.42 -6.29 10.03
N VAL A 307 6.13 -5.66 8.88
CA VAL A 307 7.11 -4.90 8.08
C VAL A 307 7.50 -3.59 8.77
N LEU A 308 6.51 -2.89 9.32
CA LEU A 308 6.74 -1.67 10.11
C LEU A 308 7.08 -2.01 11.57
N GLY A 309 6.42 -3.02 12.13
CA GLY A 309 6.46 -3.28 13.56
C GLY A 309 5.80 -2.18 14.38
N ILE A 310 5.75 -2.40 15.70
CA ILE A 310 5.07 -1.49 16.64
C ILE A 310 6.00 -0.36 17.08
N TRP A 311 7.31 -0.60 17.08
CA TRP A 311 8.30 0.33 17.59
C TRP A 311 8.31 1.69 16.87
N PRO A 312 8.25 1.76 15.52
CA PRO A 312 8.17 3.05 14.83
C PRO A 312 6.93 3.85 15.18
N LEU A 313 5.79 3.20 15.46
CA LEU A 313 4.57 3.88 15.91
C LEU A 313 4.78 4.55 17.27
N ILE A 314 5.46 3.86 18.20
CA ILE A 314 5.80 4.39 19.52
C ILE A 314 6.76 5.58 19.38
N GLU A 315 7.81 5.47 18.57
CA GLU A 315 8.75 6.58 18.36
C GLU A 315 8.06 7.82 17.78
N CYS A 316 7.17 7.63 16.80
CA CYS A 316 6.39 8.72 16.22
C CYS A 316 5.51 9.37 17.27
N TRP A 317 4.79 8.57 18.07
CA TRP A 317 3.94 9.10 19.13
C TRP A 317 4.74 9.86 20.21
N ILE A 318 5.88 9.34 20.65
CA ILE A 318 6.77 10.03 21.62
C ILE A 318 7.19 11.41 21.10
N LYS A 319 7.44 11.55 19.80
CA LYS A 319 7.78 12.86 19.18
C LYS A 319 6.64 13.87 19.29
N THR A 320 5.39 13.43 19.31
CA THR A 320 4.20 14.29 19.43
C THR A 320 3.90 14.74 20.87
N LEU A 321 4.60 14.18 21.87
CA LEU A 321 4.40 14.53 23.27
C LEU A 321 4.82 15.98 23.58
N PRO A 322 4.15 16.65 24.56
CA PRO A 322 4.51 18.00 24.97
C PRO A 322 5.94 18.09 25.52
N PRO A 323 6.60 19.28 25.41
CA PRO A 323 8.00 19.45 25.78
C PRO A 323 8.29 19.12 27.26
N LEU A 324 7.31 19.33 28.16
CA LEU A 324 7.43 18.99 29.59
C LEU A 324 7.60 17.49 29.83
N ILE A 325 6.98 16.65 29.01
CA ILE A 325 7.02 15.19 29.15
C ILE A 325 8.14 14.61 28.29
N LYS A 326 8.54 15.32 27.23
CA LYS A 326 9.64 14.92 26.35
C LYS A 326 10.96 14.71 27.10
N VAL A 327 11.17 15.36 28.24
CA VAL A 327 12.32 15.13 29.14
C VAL A 327 12.38 13.68 29.65
N TYR A 328 11.23 13.01 29.76
CA TYR A 328 11.10 11.63 30.21
C TYR A 328 11.01 10.62 29.04
N SER A 329 11.29 11.03 27.79
CA SER A 329 11.18 10.15 26.63
C SER A 329 11.98 8.85 26.78
N GLU A 330 13.21 8.92 27.28
CA GLU A 330 14.07 7.74 27.48
C GLU A 330 13.49 6.78 28.52
N GLN A 331 12.85 7.31 29.58
CA GLN A 331 12.17 6.48 30.58
C GLN A 331 10.92 5.82 29.99
N LEU A 332 10.15 6.55 29.17
CA LEU A 332 8.99 6.00 28.47
C LEU A 332 9.40 4.89 27.50
N GLU A 333 10.45 5.09 26.71
CA GLU A 333 10.99 4.06 25.82
C GLU A 333 11.38 2.78 26.57
N LYS A 334 12.03 2.92 27.74
CA LYS A 334 12.35 1.78 28.61
C LYS A 334 11.09 1.07 29.12
N LEU A 335 10.01 1.80 29.42
CA LEU A 335 8.74 1.19 29.83
C LEU A 335 8.06 0.44 28.69
N PHE A 336 8.04 1.01 27.49
CA PHE A 336 7.49 0.33 26.32
C PHE A 336 8.28 -0.94 25.98
N LYS A 337 9.61 -0.88 26.01
CA LYS A 337 10.46 -2.06 25.77
C LYS A 337 10.30 -3.15 26.83
N ASN A 338 10.27 -2.77 28.11
CA ASN A 338 10.32 -3.76 29.19
C ASN A 338 8.95 -4.32 29.58
N PHE A 339 7.87 -3.59 29.31
CA PHE A 339 6.53 -4.00 29.74
C PHE A 339 5.52 -4.07 28.60
N PHE A 340 5.51 -3.11 27.67
CA PHE A 340 4.46 -3.07 26.65
C PHE A 340 4.64 -4.16 25.59
N LEU A 341 5.82 -4.23 24.97
CA LEU A 341 6.09 -5.24 23.94
C LEU A 341 6.01 -6.68 24.51
N PRO A 342 6.63 -7.01 25.66
CA PRO A 342 6.47 -8.33 26.25
C PRO A 342 5.03 -8.61 26.71
N GLY A 343 4.27 -7.57 27.07
CA GLY A 343 2.85 -7.68 27.39
C GLY A 343 2.02 -8.09 26.18
N LEU A 344 2.30 -7.53 24.99
CA LEU A 344 1.66 -7.95 23.75
C LEU A 344 2.02 -9.39 23.39
N ASP A 345 3.30 -9.77 23.48
CA ASP A 345 3.74 -11.14 23.23
C ASP A 345 3.08 -12.14 24.20
N PHE A 346 2.91 -11.74 25.46
CA PHE A 346 2.22 -12.54 26.47
C PHE A 346 0.75 -12.74 26.14
N ILE A 347 0.04 -11.70 25.70
CA ILE A 347 -1.36 -11.80 25.26
C ILE A 347 -1.47 -12.78 24.09
N ARG A 348 -0.60 -12.66 23.09
CA ARG A 348 -0.61 -13.53 21.89
C ARG A 348 -0.29 -15.00 22.20
N SER A 349 0.55 -15.25 23.20
CA SER A 349 1.02 -16.62 23.50
C SER A 349 0.20 -17.33 24.58
N ASN A 350 -0.33 -16.61 25.56
CA ASN A 350 -0.88 -17.19 26.79
C ASN A 350 -2.36 -16.86 27.05
N VAL A 351 -2.94 -15.93 26.30
CA VAL A 351 -4.32 -15.46 26.50
C VAL A 351 -5.18 -15.84 25.29
N ILE A 352 -6.41 -16.27 25.55
CA ILE A 352 -7.40 -16.54 24.51
C ILE A 352 -8.34 -15.34 24.48
N GLU A 353 -8.21 -14.51 23.44
CA GLU A 353 -9.10 -13.38 23.22
C GLU A 353 -10.45 -13.85 22.67
N ILE A 354 -11.54 -13.39 23.29
CA ILE A 354 -12.90 -13.65 22.78
C ILE A 354 -13.16 -12.87 21.48
N VAL A 355 -12.60 -11.66 21.38
CA VAL A 355 -12.65 -10.81 20.19
C VAL A 355 -11.22 -10.57 19.73
N GLY A 356 -10.89 -10.98 18.51
CA GLY A 356 -9.54 -10.80 17.97
C GLY A 356 -9.15 -9.32 17.93
N THR A 357 -8.04 -8.98 18.57
CA THR A 357 -7.50 -7.63 18.54
C THR A 357 -6.30 -7.53 17.60
N LEU A 358 -5.99 -6.32 17.15
CA LEU A 358 -4.77 -6.02 16.42
C LEU A 358 -3.78 -5.33 17.35
N ASP A 359 -2.49 -5.69 17.28
CA ASP A 359 -1.46 -5.09 18.12
C ASP A 359 -1.31 -3.59 17.89
N SER A 360 -1.46 -3.16 16.62
CA SER A 360 -1.51 -1.74 16.24
C SER A 360 -2.67 -1.03 16.95
N ALA A 361 -3.87 -1.62 16.96
CA ALA A 361 -5.05 -1.05 17.60
C ALA A 361 -4.91 -0.97 19.13
N LEU A 362 -4.36 -2.02 19.76
CA LEU A 362 -4.05 -2.01 21.20
C LEU A 362 -3.03 -0.91 21.54
N THR A 363 -2.02 -0.73 20.69
CA THR A 363 -1.01 0.32 20.82
C THR A 363 -1.63 1.71 20.71
N PHE A 364 -2.47 1.96 19.70
CA PHE A 364 -3.18 3.24 19.56
C PHE A 364 -4.16 3.49 20.72
N SER A 365 -4.82 2.45 21.23
CA SER A 365 -5.67 2.55 22.43
C SER A 365 -4.85 2.97 23.64
N HIS A 366 -3.68 2.36 23.84
CA HIS A 366 -2.75 2.74 24.90
C HIS A 366 -2.29 4.19 24.77
N PHE A 367 -1.94 4.65 23.56
CA PHE A 367 -1.60 6.04 23.30
C PHE A 367 -2.73 7.00 23.67
N ARG A 368 -3.98 6.69 23.30
CA ARG A 368 -5.15 7.52 23.65
C ARG A 368 -5.35 7.60 25.16
N ILE A 369 -5.19 6.48 25.87
CA ILE A 369 -5.27 6.45 27.34
C ILE A 369 -4.19 7.35 27.95
N PHE A 370 -2.95 7.25 27.48
CA PHE A 370 -1.87 8.09 27.97
C PHE A 370 -2.12 9.56 27.63
N ASP A 371 -2.58 9.86 26.40
CA ASP A 371 -2.92 11.21 25.95
C ASP A 371 -4.01 11.86 26.80
N CYS A 372 -4.96 11.09 27.36
CA CYS A 372 -5.94 11.60 28.32
C CYS A 372 -5.28 12.16 29.59
N PHE A 373 -4.22 11.53 30.11
CA PHE A 373 -3.49 12.03 31.27
C PHE A 373 -2.52 13.16 30.92
N VAL A 374 -2.06 13.23 29.68
CA VAL A 374 -1.18 14.28 29.16
C VAL A 374 -1.94 15.52 28.70
N SER A 375 -3.20 15.38 28.30
CA SER A 375 -4.07 16.47 27.85
C SER A 375 -4.07 17.69 28.79
N PRO A 376 -4.18 17.53 30.12
CA PRO A 376 -4.09 18.66 31.06
C PRO A 376 -2.73 19.38 31.07
N LEU A 377 -1.67 18.72 30.60
CA LEU A 377 -0.30 19.24 30.52
C LEU A 377 0.01 19.90 29.17
N LYS A 378 -0.88 19.76 28.16
CA LYS A 378 -0.81 20.50 26.90
C LYS A 378 -1.15 21.97 27.20
N LEU A 379 -0.12 22.81 27.28
CA LEU A 379 -0.28 24.26 27.44
C LEU A 379 -1.25 24.80 26.39
N LYS A 380 -2.36 25.42 26.82
CA LYS A 380 -3.15 26.29 25.94
C LYS A 380 -2.26 27.49 25.59
N MET A 381 -1.94 27.64 24.31
CA MET A 381 -1.18 28.79 23.78
C MET A 381 -1.78 30.10 24.34
N GLY A 382 -1.03 30.79 25.21
CA GLY A 382 -1.42 32.09 25.78
C GLY A 382 -1.40 32.19 27.32
N GLN A 383 -1.35 31.09 28.08
CA GLN A 383 -1.26 31.17 29.55
C GLN A 383 0.19 31.01 30.04
N LYS A 384 0.73 32.04 30.70
CA LYS A 384 1.97 31.94 31.50
C LYS A 384 1.76 30.91 32.62
N LEU A 385 2.82 30.13 32.89
CA LEU A 385 2.88 29.12 33.94
C LEU A 385 2.19 29.60 35.24
N ALA A 386 1.02 29.03 35.52
CA ALA A 386 0.66 28.68 36.87
C ALA A 386 0.68 27.15 36.90
N ILE A 387 1.86 26.55 37.08
CA ILE A 387 1.92 25.16 37.52
C ILE A 387 1.41 25.19 38.96
N PRO A 388 0.20 24.69 39.27
CA PRO A 388 -0.17 24.51 40.67
C PRO A 388 0.86 23.55 41.24
N ARG A 389 1.47 23.87 42.39
CA ARG A 389 2.50 23.02 43.03
C ARG A 389 2.08 21.56 43.22
N HIS A 390 0.78 21.25 43.08
CA HIS A 390 0.19 19.91 43.04
C HIS A 390 0.40 19.10 41.72
N PHE A 391 0.88 19.71 40.63
CA PHE A 391 1.12 19.02 39.34
C PHE A 391 2.58 18.56 39.15
N ILE A 392 3.49 18.91 40.07
CA ILE A 392 4.90 18.49 40.05
C ILE A 392 5.07 16.96 40.29
N PRO A 393 4.19 16.24 41.05
CA PRO A 393 4.26 14.79 41.13
C PRO A 393 3.64 14.08 39.92
N LEU A 394 2.91 14.79 39.04
CA LEU A 394 2.13 14.15 37.98
C LEU A 394 2.96 13.32 37.00
N PRO A 395 4.17 13.73 36.55
CA PRO A 395 5.00 12.90 35.68
C PRO A 395 5.44 11.60 36.35
N ILE A 396 5.75 11.63 37.65
CA ILE A 396 6.16 10.48 38.44
C ILE A 396 4.95 9.58 38.76
N GLN A 397 3.79 10.18 39.03
CA GLN A 397 2.52 9.47 39.15
C GLN A 397 2.04 8.90 37.82
N LEU A 398 2.32 9.55 36.69
CA LEU A 398 2.05 9.11 35.32
C LEU A 398 2.96 7.95 34.94
N ILE A 399 4.22 7.97 35.35
CA ILE A 399 5.16 6.85 35.15
C ILE A 399 4.77 5.67 36.06
N LYS A 400 4.33 5.94 37.30
CA LYS A 400 3.79 4.93 38.21
C LYS A 400 2.43 4.39 37.72
N SER A 401 1.55 5.23 37.18
CA SER A 401 0.25 4.84 36.63
C SER A 401 0.42 4.16 35.28
N ALA A 402 1.39 4.55 34.46
CA ALA A 402 1.79 3.85 33.24
C ALA A 402 2.34 2.46 33.59
N ARG A 403 3.15 2.33 34.65
CA ARG A 403 3.53 1.00 35.19
C ARG A 403 2.33 0.18 35.65
N ILE A 404 1.33 0.79 36.26
CA ILE A 404 0.07 0.13 36.67
C ILE A 404 -0.78 -0.20 35.43
N GLN A 405 -0.85 0.67 34.44
CA GLN A 405 -1.59 0.48 33.19
C GLN A 405 -0.94 -0.54 32.27
N LEU A 406 0.38 -0.61 32.23
CA LEU A 406 1.13 -1.67 31.57
C LEU A 406 0.88 -3.03 32.23
N LYS A 407 0.55 -3.05 33.54
CA LYS A 407 0.02 -4.23 34.23
C LYS A 407 -1.49 -4.45 34.01
N PHE A 408 -2.26 -3.40 33.73
CA PHE A 408 -3.72 -3.44 33.55
C PHE A 408 -4.16 -3.73 32.11
N VAL A 409 -3.35 -3.42 31.09
CA VAL A 409 -3.57 -3.85 29.70
C VAL A 409 -3.57 -5.39 29.63
N ILE A 410 -2.87 -6.05 30.55
CA ILE A 410 -2.89 -7.51 30.73
C ILE A 410 -4.17 -8.00 31.45
N PHE A 411 -4.97 -7.12 32.05
CA PHE A 411 -6.15 -7.48 32.87
C PHE A 411 -7.50 -7.18 32.20
N ILE A 412 -7.52 -6.39 31.11
CA ILE A 412 -8.75 -6.02 30.38
C ILE A 412 -8.95 -6.88 29.11
N VAL A 413 -7.89 -7.56 28.66
CA VAL A 413 -7.94 -8.65 27.68
C VAL A 413 -7.96 -9.96 28.46
#